data_AF-A0A848CV92-F1
#
_entry.id   AF-A0A848CV92-F1
#
_cell.length_a   1.000
_cell.length_b   1.000
_cell.length_c   1.000
_cell.angle_alpha   90.00
_cell.angle_beta   90.00
_cell.angle_gamma   90.00
#
_symmetry.space_group_name_H-M   'P 1'
#
loop_
_entity.id
_entity.type
_entity.pdbx_description
1 polymer ?
#
loop_
_entity_poly.entity_id
_entity_poly.type
_entity_poly.pdbx_seq_one_letter_code
_entity_poly.pdbx_strand_id
1 'polypeptide(L)'
;MIADQPDVPLETLRSQMLIEPAWGVKKNSKGKNVFWYGFKGYLAVGTKSQYVLQSIMSSGSLNDGKAAIPLLKDLQKLPLSVRYGIMDAGYDSILIYQQIYPYGGSFHPCLQQAE
;
A
#
# COMPACT_ATOMS: atom_id res chain seq x y z
N MET A 1 -0.83 10.65 9.62
CA MET A 1 -0.03 9.40 9.78
C MET A 1 -0.72 8.27 9.01
N ILE A 2 -0.15 7.07 8.86
CA ILE A 2 -0.91 5.94 8.27
C ILE A 2 -2.12 5.61 9.15
N ALA A 3 -1.97 5.76 10.48
CA ALA A 3 -3.02 5.58 11.49
C ALA A 3 -4.35 6.28 11.17
N ASP A 4 -4.31 7.44 10.53
CA ASP A 4 -5.51 8.25 10.30
C ASP A 4 -6.19 7.91 8.97
N GLN A 5 -5.54 7.14 8.07
CA GLN A 5 -6.03 6.92 6.70
C GLN A 5 -7.29 6.04 6.58
N PRO A 6 -7.53 5.02 7.44
CA PRO A 6 -8.72 4.17 7.32
C PRO A 6 -10.05 4.95 7.35
N ASP A 7 -10.15 5.98 8.19
CA ASP A 7 -11.38 6.77 8.35
C ASP A 7 -11.49 7.94 7.36
N VAL A 8 -10.42 8.22 6.61
CA VAL A 8 -10.40 9.33 5.64
C VAL A 8 -10.97 8.87 4.29
N PRO A 9 -11.82 9.69 3.63
CA PRO A 9 -12.31 9.42 2.29
C PRO A 9 -11.18 9.27 1.27
N LEU A 10 -11.38 8.39 0.28
CA LEU A 10 -10.37 8.10 -0.74
C LEU A 10 -9.95 9.35 -1.52
N GLU A 11 -10.92 10.19 -1.85
CA GLU A 11 -10.75 11.42 -2.62
C GLU A 11 -9.83 12.40 -1.87
N THR A 12 -10.02 12.51 -0.55
CA THR A 12 -9.15 13.30 0.32
C THR A 12 -7.74 12.72 0.36
N LEU A 13 -7.60 11.40 0.55
CA LEU A 13 -6.28 10.74 0.53
C LEU A 13 -5.53 10.99 -0.78
N ARG A 14 -6.22 10.88 -1.93
CA ARG A 14 -5.64 11.15 -3.26
C ARG A 14 -5.22 12.60 -3.43
N SER A 15 -6.02 13.55 -2.96
CA SER A 15 -5.69 14.99 -3.05
C SER A 15 -4.42 15.37 -2.28
N GLN A 16 -4.07 14.60 -1.25
CA GLN A 16 -2.89 14.82 -0.42
C GLN A 16 -1.63 14.14 -0.98
N MET A 17 -1.75 13.33 -2.02
CA MET A 17 -0.62 12.66 -2.64
C MET A 17 0.12 13.62 -3.56
N LEU A 18 1.38 13.90 -3.22
CA LEU A 18 2.27 14.66 -4.11
C LEU A 18 2.48 13.89 -5.41
N ILE A 19 2.27 14.55 -6.54
CA ILE A 19 2.47 14.01 -7.89
C ILE A 19 3.68 14.60 -8.60
N GLU A 20 4.47 15.41 -7.91
CA GLU A 20 5.74 15.93 -8.40
C GLU A 20 6.90 14.98 -8.02
N PRO A 21 7.93 14.84 -8.87
CA PRO A 21 9.05 13.97 -8.55
C PRO A 21 9.82 14.51 -7.35
N ALA A 22 10.23 13.62 -6.45
CA ALA A 22 11.06 14.01 -5.30
C ALA A 22 12.06 12.91 -4.94
N TRP A 23 13.01 13.29 -4.08
CA TRP A 23 14.00 12.39 -3.53
C TRP A 23 13.39 11.48 -2.47
N GLY A 24 13.55 10.17 -2.64
CA GLY A 24 13.28 9.16 -1.60
C GLY A 24 14.59 8.65 -0.98
N VAL A 25 14.47 8.08 0.23
CA VAL A 25 15.59 7.48 0.96
C VAL A 25 15.13 6.19 1.64
N LYS A 26 15.95 5.14 1.59
CA LYS A 26 15.78 3.90 2.37
C LYS A 26 17.13 3.37 2.82
N LYS A 27 17.18 2.84 4.05
CA LYS A 27 18.33 2.07 4.51
C LYS A 27 18.28 0.68 3.90
N ASN A 28 19.39 0.26 3.28
CA ASN A 28 19.54 -1.11 2.81
C ASN A 28 19.85 -2.07 3.96
N SER A 29 19.93 -3.37 3.67
CA SER A 29 20.25 -4.42 4.66
C SER A 29 21.63 -4.27 5.33
N LYS A 30 22.52 -3.45 4.77
CA LYS A 30 23.83 -3.11 5.35
C LYS A 30 23.80 -1.79 6.12
N GLY A 31 22.62 -1.24 6.40
CA GLY A 31 22.42 0.01 7.12
C GLY A 31 22.79 1.29 6.35
N LYS A 32 23.13 1.19 5.04
CA LYS A 32 23.49 2.34 4.22
C LYS A 32 22.26 2.97 3.57
N ASN A 33 22.21 4.30 3.53
CA ASN A 33 21.17 5.03 2.82
C ASN A 33 21.35 4.87 1.30
N VAL A 34 20.26 4.52 0.63
CA VAL A 34 20.12 4.52 -0.82
C VAL A 34 19.07 5.57 -1.17
N PHE A 35 19.38 6.37 -2.19
CA PHE A 35 18.56 7.49 -2.64
C PHE A 35 18.06 7.25 -4.06
N TRP A 36 16.91 7.80 -4.38
CA TRP A 36 16.37 7.85 -5.75
C TRP A 36 15.58 9.14 -5.95
N TYR A 37 15.58 9.67 -7.17
CA TYR A 37 14.76 10.81 -7.57
C TYR A 37 13.77 10.38 -8.64
N GLY A 38 12.50 10.73 -8.48
CA GLY A 38 11.48 10.44 -9.48
C GLY A 38 10.12 10.14 -8.87
N PHE A 39 9.45 9.11 -9.40
CA PHE A 39 8.10 8.70 -9.04
C PHE A 39 8.08 7.28 -8.48
N LYS A 40 6.98 6.94 -7.81
CA LYS A 40 6.62 5.57 -7.43
C LYS A 40 5.26 5.21 -8.01
N GLY A 41 5.19 4.02 -8.60
CA GLY A 41 3.95 3.40 -9.04
C GLY A 41 3.54 2.30 -8.06
N TYR A 42 2.27 2.30 -7.68
CA TYR A 42 1.65 1.32 -6.81
C TYR A 42 0.58 0.59 -7.60
N LEU A 43 0.68 -0.73 -7.69
CA LEU A 43 -0.17 -1.55 -8.55
C LEU A 43 -0.89 -2.62 -7.73
N ALA A 44 -2.20 -2.68 -7.88
CA ALA A 44 -2.99 -3.83 -7.47
C ALA A 44 -3.17 -4.73 -8.70
N VAL A 45 -2.61 -5.94 -8.65
CA VAL A 45 -2.53 -6.85 -9.80
C VAL A 45 -3.25 -8.16 -9.48
N GLY A 46 -4.05 -8.64 -10.43
CA GLY A 46 -4.68 -9.95 -10.32
C GLY A 46 -3.62 -11.06 -10.38
N THR A 47 -3.53 -11.91 -9.36
CA THR A 47 -2.49 -12.95 -9.28
C THR A 47 -2.58 -14.02 -10.38
N LYS A 48 -3.78 -14.31 -10.89
CA LYS A 48 -3.97 -15.27 -11.98
C LYS A 48 -3.91 -14.63 -13.36
N SER A 49 -4.63 -13.52 -13.56
CA SER A 49 -4.71 -12.86 -14.87
C SER A 49 -3.52 -11.98 -15.18
N GLN A 50 -2.78 -11.56 -14.15
CA GLN A 50 -1.70 -10.56 -14.23
C GLN A 50 -2.17 -9.19 -14.73
N TYR A 51 -3.48 -8.92 -14.71
CA TYR A 51 -4.01 -7.61 -15.06
C TYR A 51 -3.87 -6.62 -13.92
N VAL A 52 -3.51 -5.39 -14.27
CA VAL A 52 -3.54 -4.24 -13.36
C VAL A 52 -5.01 -3.88 -13.13
N LEU A 53 -5.48 -4.11 -11.92
CA LEU A 53 -6.86 -3.85 -11.49
C LEU A 53 -7.02 -2.40 -11.04
N GLN A 54 -6.02 -1.90 -10.32
CA GLN A 54 -5.91 -0.49 -9.92
C GLN A 54 -4.46 -0.05 -9.87
N SER A 55 -4.25 1.25 -10.05
CA SER A 55 -2.94 1.87 -9.95
C SER A 55 -2.98 3.26 -9.33
N ILE A 56 -1.89 3.63 -8.67
CA ILE A 56 -1.66 4.99 -8.18
C ILE A 56 -0.20 5.36 -8.47
N MET A 57 0.02 6.59 -8.94
CA MET A 57 1.35 7.17 -9.10
C MET A 57 1.53 8.31 -8.09
N SER A 58 2.74 8.42 -7.53
CA SER A 58 3.09 9.49 -6.60
C SER A 58 4.55 9.88 -6.70
N SER A 59 4.91 10.91 -5.95
CA SER A 59 6.30 11.30 -5.69
C SER A 59 7.16 10.15 -5.16
N GLY A 60 8.43 10.13 -5.55
CA GLY A 60 9.42 9.13 -5.15
C GLY A 60 9.65 9.04 -3.63
N SER A 61 9.30 10.10 -2.89
CA SER A 61 9.47 10.19 -1.44
C SER A 61 8.35 9.52 -0.64
N LEU A 62 7.23 9.14 -1.28
CA LEU A 62 6.08 8.59 -0.56
C LEU A 62 6.41 7.22 0.05
N ASN A 63 5.99 7.02 1.29
CA ASN A 63 6.07 5.74 1.97
C ASN A 63 5.03 4.77 1.41
N ASP A 64 5.42 3.51 1.19
CA ASP A 64 4.60 2.53 0.49
C ASP A 64 3.31 2.18 1.27
N GLY A 65 3.40 2.10 2.60
CA GLY A 65 2.23 1.90 3.46
C GLY A 65 1.20 3.02 3.37
N LYS A 66 1.63 4.27 3.14
CA LYS A 66 0.69 5.40 2.92
C LYS A 66 -0.08 5.30 1.60
N ALA A 67 0.51 4.69 0.58
CA ALA A 67 -0.14 4.50 -0.71
C ALA A 67 -1.04 3.25 -0.74
N ALA A 68 -0.80 2.29 0.16
CA ALA A 68 -1.54 1.04 0.24
C ALA A 68 -3.03 1.25 0.54
N ILE A 69 -3.35 2.05 1.56
CA ILE A 69 -4.75 2.32 1.98
C ILE A 69 -5.59 2.92 0.85
N PRO A 70 -5.19 4.03 0.18
CA PRO A 70 -5.98 4.56 -0.92
C PRO A 70 -6.06 3.60 -2.12
N LEU A 71 -5.00 2.82 -2.40
CA LEU A 71 -5.05 1.80 -3.45
C LEU A 71 -6.09 0.70 -3.15
N LEU A 72 -6.13 0.23 -1.90
CA LEU A 72 -7.10 -0.78 -1.45
C LEU A 72 -8.53 -0.25 -1.43
N LYS A 73 -8.75 0.98 -0.96
CA LYS A 73 -10.07 1.64 -1.01
C LYS A 73 -10.59 1.74 -2.44
N ASP A 74 -9.74 2.05 -3.41
CA ASP A 74 -10.15 2.11 -4.82
C ASP A 74 -10.37 0.72 -5.43
N LEU A 75 -9.61 -0.29 -5.00
CA LEU A 75 -9.80 -1.69 -5.40
C LEU A 75 -11.15 -2.24 -4.92
N GLN A 76 -11.59 -1.85 -3.72
CA GLN A 76 -12.87 -2.26 -3.13
C GLN A 76 -14.10 -1.69 -3.85
N LYS A 77 -13.93 -0.66 -4.69
CA LYS A 77 -14.99 -0.17 -5.58
C LYS A 77 -15.28 -1.12 -6.74
N LEU A 78 -14.38 -2.07 -7.03
CA LEU A 78 -14.57 -3.07 -8.07
C LEU A 78 -15.38 -4.25 -7.53
N PRO A 79 -16.18 -4.95 -8.38
CA PRO A 79 -16.96 -6.12 -7.98
C PRO A 79 -16.07 -7.36 -7.84
N LEU A 80 -15.05 -7.29 -6.99
CA LEU A 80 -14.05 -8.34 -6.77
C LEU A 80 -14.09 -8.83 -5.32
N SER A 81 -13.99 -10.15 -5.13
CA SER A 81 -13.81 -10.75 -3.81
C SER A 81 -12.32 -10.98 -3.56
N VAL A 82 -11.66 -10.03 -2.91
CA VAL A 82 -10.26 -10.18 -2.48
C VAL A 82 -10.21 -11.04 -1.22
N ARG A 83 -9.65 -12.24 -1.35
CA ARG A 83 -9.52 -13.20 -0.24
C ARG A 83 -8.11 -13.33 0.32
N TYR A 84 -7.12 -13.01 -0.51
CA TYR A 84 -5.71 -13.13 -0.20
C TYR A 84 -4.97 -11.98 -0.89
N GLY A 85 -3.96 -11.45 -0.22
CA GLY A 85 -3.05 -10.45 -0.75
C GLY A 85 -1.60 -10.88 -0.51
N ILE A 86 -0.74 -10.66 -1.50
CA ILE A 86 0.71 -10.83 -1.37
C ILE A 86 1.31 -9.43 -1.51
N MET A 87 2.09 -8.99 -0.53
CA MET A 87 2.67 -7.65 -0.48
C MET A 87 4.11 -7.72 0.02
N ASP A 88 4.93 -6.74 -0.37
CA ASP A 88 6.29 -6.58 0.14
C ASP A 88 6.27 -6.21 1.64
N ALA A 89 7.37 -6.44 2.35
CA ALA A 89 7.52 -6.08 3.77
C ALA A 89 7.26 -4.59 4.07
N GLY A 90 7.44 -3.69 3.09
CA GLY A 90 7.07 -2.28 3.22
C GLY A 90 5.57 -2.01 3.47
N TYR A 91 4.72 -3.02 3.28
CA TYR A 91 3.26 -2.98 3.49
C TYR A 91 2.82 -3.73 4.75
N ASP A 92 3.75 -4.22 5.57
CA ASP A 92 3.43 -4.93 6.81
C ASP A 92 2.89 -3.94 7.86
N SER A 93 1.56 -3.79 7.89
CA SER A 93 0.86 -2.91 8.81
C SER A 93 -0.53 -3.45 9.13
N ILE A 94 -0.87 -3.45 10.42
CA ILE A 94 -2.20 -3.88 10.90
C ILE A 94 -3.35 -3.13 10.23
N LEU A 95 -3.15 -1.85 9.90
CA LEU A 95 -4.16 -1.01 9.26
C LEU A 95 -4.41 -1.44 7.81
N ILE A 96 -3.37 -1.90 7.12
CA ILE A 96 -3.49 -2.46 5.76
C ILE A 96 -4.23 -3.79 5.82
N TYR A 97 -3.95 -4.63 6.81
CA TYR A 97 -4.67 -5.89 7.02
C TYR A 97 -6.16 -5.67 7.32
N GLN A 98 -6.48 -4.72 8.21
CA GLN A 98 -7.85 -4.34 8.51
C GLN A 98 -8.57 -3.76 7.30
N GLN A 99 -7.88 -3.00 6.45
CA GLN A 99 -8.46 -2.48 5.21
C GLN A 99 -8.82 -3.62 4.25
N ILE A 100 -8.02 -4.69 4.14
CA ILE A 100 -8.33 -5.85 3.30
C ILE A 100 -9.49 -6.67 3.88
N TYR A 101 -9.50 -6.86 5.20
CA TYR A 101 -10.48 -7.67 5.93
C TYR A 101 -11.24 -6.84 6.97
N PRO A 102 -12.19 -5.99 6.56
CA PRO A 102 -13.04 -5.28 7.50
C PRO A 102 -13.83 -6.32 8.33
N TYR A 103 -13.70 -6.24 9.66
CA TYR A 103 -14.22 -7.14 10.70
C TYR A 103 -15.24 -8.19 10.21
N GLY A 104 -14.75 -9.41 9.92
CA GLY A 104 -15.57 -10.55 9.49
C GLY A 104 -14.80 -11.58 8.63
N GLY A 105 -13.69 -11.18 7.99
CA GLY A 105 -12.74 -12.09 7.37
C GLY A 105 -11.72 -12.58 8.39
N SER A 106 -11.52 -13.90 8.49
CA SER A 106 -10.52 -14.50 9.37
C SER A 106 -9.11 -14.01 8.99
N PHE A 107 -8.56 -13.10 9.80
CA PHE A 107 -7.16 -12.70 9.75
C PHE A 107 -6.31 -13.90 10.17
N HIS A 108 -5.54 -14.47 9.24
CA HIS A 108 -4.48 -15.41 9.55
C HIS A 108 -3.16 -14.65 9.53
N PRO A 109 -2.61 -14.26 10.70
CA PRO A 109 -1.26 -13.72 10.77
C PRO A 109 -0.28 -14.83 10.42
N CYS A 110 0.22 -14.84 9.19
CA CYS A 110 1.28 -15.78 8.80
C CYS A 110 2.67 -15.27 9.22
N LEU A 111 2.79 -14.04 9.75
CA LEU A 111 4.09 -13.38 9.93
C LEU A 111 4.33 -12.76 11.33
N GLN A 112 3.57 -13.17 12.36
CA GLN A 112 3.90 -12.83 13.75
C GLN A 112 4.64 -13.95 14.50
N GLN A 113 5.10 -14.99 13.81
CA GLN A 113 6.07 -15.95 14.33
C GLN A 113 7.45 -15.65 13.75
N ALA A 114 8.09 -14.62 14.28
CA ALA A 114 9.53 -14.51 14.30
C ALA A 114 9.86 -13.69 15.54
N GLU A 115 10.22 -14.40 16.61
CA GLU A 115 11.00 -13.84 17.71
C GLU A 115 12.32 -13.22 17.20
#